data_AF-A0A8H3GIF2-F1
#
_entry.id   AF-A0A8H3GIF2-F1
#
_cell.length_a   1.000
_cell.length_b   1.000
_cell.length_c   1.000
_cell.angle_alpha   90.00
_cell.angle_beta   90.00
_cell.angle_gamma   90.00
#
_symmetry.space_group_name_H-M   'P 1'
#
loop_
_entity.id
_entity.type
_entity.pdbx_description
1 polymer ?
#
loop_
_entity_poly.entity_id
_entity_poly.type
_entity_poly.pdbx_seq_one_letter_code
_entity_poly.pdbx_strand_id
1 'polypeptide(L)'
;MADTVALSEPHPPTSRAIEAFNQVLPKIKQAITNSRRDWNLHEPRMWMRAGSLSDNELTSFVIEDDLVEVRAGSTSYGTIVFGKIRIPGIKDEEGEGFIHVRIHDPPNKVWLEL
;
A
#
# COMPACT_ATOMS: atom_id res chain seq x y z
N MET A 1 3.15 6.28 28.02
CA MET A 1 3.23 4.85 27.66
C MET A 1 2.81 4.74 26.21
N ALA A 2 3.52 3.99 25.37
CA ALA A 2 3.14 3.80 23.98
C ALA A 2 2.11 2.66 23.91
N ASP A 3 0.90 2.95 23.45
CA ASP A 3 -0.11 1.92 23.21
C ASP A 3 0.38 1.00 22.08
N THR A 4 0.37 -0.31 22.34
CA THR A 4 0.76 -1.33 21.36
C THR A 4 -0.49 -2.01 20.82
N VAL A 5 -0.55 -2.18 19.50
CA VAL A 5 -1.66 -2.84 18.81
C VAL A 5 -1.19 -4.19 18.30
N ALA A 6 -1.87 -5.27 18.68
CA ALA A 6 -1.63 -6.59 18.11
C ALA A 6 -2.14 -6.63 16.66
N LEU A 7 -1.26 -7.03 15.73
CA LEU A 7 -1.62 -7.23 14.33
C LEU A 7 -2.05 -8.67 14.10
N SER A 8 -2.98 -8.88 13.16
CA SER A 8 -3.28 -10.20 12.63
C SER A 8 -2.03 -10.85 11.99
N GLU A 9 -2.06 -12.18 11.88
CA GLU A 9 -1.15 -12.90 11.01
C GLU A 9 -1.30 -12.41 9.56
N PRO A 10 -0.23 -12.46 8.75
CA PRO A 10 -0.33 -12.12 7.33
C PRO A 10 -1.34 -13.03 6.61
N HIS A 11 -2.26 -12.43 5.85
CA HIS A 11 -3.27 -13.16 5.10
C HIS A 11 -3.64 -12.45 3.79
N PRO A 12 -4.27 -13.15 2.82
CA PRO A 12 -4.81 -12.52 1.61
C PRO A 12 -5.80 -11.38 1.94
N PRO A 13 -5.96 -10.38 1.07
CA PRO A 13 -6.85 -9.26 1.34
C PRO A 13 -8.31 -9.72 1.45
N THR A 14 -9.00 -9.22 2.47
CA THR A 14 -10.46 -9.37 2.58
C THR A 14 -11.15 -8.35 1.67
N SER A 15 -12.43 -8.56 1.34
CA SER A 15 -13.22 -7.58 0.58
C SER A 15 -13.20 -6.19 1.22
N ARG A 16 -13.23 -6.13 2.56
CA ARG A 16 -13.12 -4.87 3.31
C ARG A 16 -11.77 -4.18 3.10
N ALA A 17 -10.68 -4.94 3.11
CA ALA A 17 -9.35 -4.40 2.86
C ALA A 17 -9.24 -3.86 1.42
N ILE A 18 -9.71 -4.61 0.42
CA ILE A 18 -9.73 -4.19 -0.98
C ILE A 18 -10.48 -2.85 -1.11
N GLU A 19 -11.68 -2.76 -0.55
CA GLU A 19 -12.50 -1.56 -0.56
C GLU A 19 -11.79 -0.36 0.09
N ALA A 20 -11.21 -0.56 1.28
CA ALA A 20 -10.50 0.48 2.01
C ALA A 20 -9.26 0.98 1.25
N PHE A 21 -8.49 0.08 0.63
CA PHE A 21 -7.33 0.45 -0.18
C PHE A 21 -7.73 1.19 -1.46
N ASN A 22 -8.81 0.77 -2.14
CA ASN A 22 -9.31 1.46 -3.33
C ASN A 22 -9.70 2.92 -3.05
N GLN A 23 -10.31 3.20 -1.89
CA GLN A 23 -10.67 4.57 -1.52
C GLN A 23 -9.48 5.52 -1.38
N VAL A 24 -8.34 5.00 -0.94
CA VAL A 24 -7.12 5.78 -0.74
C VAL A 24 -6.10 5.55 -1.84
N LEU A 25 -6.41 4.73 -2.85
CA LEU A 25 -5.52 4.40 -3.97
C LEU A 25 -4.92 5.65 -4.64
N PRO A 26 -5.68 6.73 -4.94
CA PRO A 26 -5.10 7.94 -5.51
C PRO A 26 -4.03 8.56 -4.60
N LYS A 27 -4.26 8.55 -3.27
CA LYS A 27 -3.30 9.08 -2.28
C LYS A 27 -2.06 8.19 -2.17
N ILE A 28 -2.23 6.87 -2.26
CA ILE A 28 -1.11 5.92 -2.27
C ILE A 28 -0.22 6.18 -3.50
N LYS A 29 -0.81 6.27 -4.70
CA LYS A 29 -0.07 6.53 -5.93
C LYS A 29 0.67 7.88 -5.88
N GLN A 30 0.03 8.91 -5.34
CA GLN A 30 0.67 10.20 -5.12
C GLN A 30 1.84 10.12 -4.11
N ALA A 31 1.66 9.42 -2.99
CA ALA A 31 2.72 9.25 -1.99
C ALA A 31 3.93 8.48 -2.54
N ILE A 32 3.72 7.47 -3.39
CA ILE A 32 4.79 6.72 -4.06
C ILE A 32 5.61 7.64 -4.98
N THR A 33 4.94 8.39 -5.85
CA THR A 33 5.64 9.29 -6.79
C THR A 33 6.35 10.44 -6.08
N ASN A 34 5.77 11.00 -5.01
CA ASN A 34 6.46 11.98 -4.17
C ASN A 34 7.69 11.38 -3.49
N SER A 35 7.54 10.20 -2.86
CA SER A 35 8.67 9.49 -2.24
C SER A 35 9.80 9.24 -3.24
N ARG A 36 9.48 8.79 -4.46
CA ARG A 36 10.47 8.61 -5.52
C ARG A 36 11.22 9.90 -5.85
N ARG A 37 10.50 11.01 -6.03
CA ARG A 37 11.11 12.32 -6.35
C ARG A 37 12.02 12.79 -5.23
N ASP A 38 11.57 12.72 -3.98
CA ASP A 38 12.34 13.14 -2.82
C ASP A 38 13.63 12.31 -2.69
N TRP A 39 13.51 10.98 -2.77
CA TRP A 39 14.68 10.10 -2.69
C TRP A 39 15.64 10.24 -3.87
N ASN A 40 15.16 10.55 -5.08
CA ASN A 40 16.04 10.85 -6.21
C ASN A 40 16.93 12.08 -5.97
N LEU A 41 16.54 13.00 -5.09
CA LEU A 41 17.35 14.16 -4.73
C LEU A 41 18.37 13.85 -3.63
N HIS A 42 18.10 12.87 -2.78
CA HIS A 42 18.89 12.60 -1.57
C HIS A 42 19.71 11.32 -1.66
N GLU A 43 19.09 10.23 -2.08
CA GLU A 43 19.70 8.89 -2.15
C GLU A 43 19.01 8.04 -3.24
N PRO A 44 19.37 8.23 -4.53
CA PRO A 44 18.70 7.60 -5.67
C PRO A 44 18.62 6.07 -5.61
N ARG A 45 19.53 5.43 -4.87
CA ARG A 45 19.55 3.97 -4.72
C ARG A 45 18.28 3.40 -4.09
N MET A 46 17.50 4.21 -3.35
CA MET A 46 16.26 3.76 -2.69
C MET A 46 15.20 3.26 -3.67
N TRP A 47 15.16 3.82 -4.89
CA TRP A 47 14.23 3.42 -5.95
C TRP A 47 14.93 2.76 -7.14
N MET A 48 16.16 2.27 -6.96
CA MET A 48 16.98 1.75 -8.06
C MET A 48 16.30 0.61 -8.83
N ARG A 49 15.63 -0.33 -8.12
CA ARG A 49 14.88 -1.43 -8.75
C ARG A 49 13.71 -0.96 -9.61
N ALA A 50 13.18 0.23 -9.34
CA ALA A 50 12.13 0.87 -10.14
C ALA A 50 12.69 1.91 -11.13
N GLY A 51 14.02 1.98 -11.31
CA GLY A 51 14.70 3.05 -12.03
C GLY A 51 14.31 3.15 -13.50
N SER A 52 13.98 2.01 -14.13
CA SER A 52 13.55 1.92 -15.53
C SER A 52 12.07 2.29 -15.75
N LEU A 53 11.26 2.37 -14.69
CA LEU A 53 9.82 2.62 -14.81
C LEU A 53 9.51 4.11 -14.85
N SER A 54 8.57 4.53 -15.70
CA SER A 54 7.91 5.83 -15.58
C SER A 54 7.03 5.89 -14.31
N ASP A 55 6.65 7.09 -13.86
CA ASP A 55 5.72 7.25 -12.73
C ASP A 55 4.36 6.57 -13.00
N ASN A 56 3.93 6.53 -14.26
CA ASN A 56 2.70 5.84 -14.67
C ASN A 56 2.83 4.32 -14.56
N GLU A 57 3.96 3.75 -15.01
CA GLU A 57 4.20 2.30 -14.89
C GLU A 57 4.38 1.89 -13.43
N LEU A 58 5.09 2.69 -12.63
CA LEU A 58 5.29 2.49 -11.20
C LEU A 58 3.97 2.47 -10.42
N THR A 59 2.97 3.21 -10.90
CA THR A 59 1.66 3.33 -10.26
C THR A 59 0.54 2.63 -11.03
N SER A 60 0.89 1.70 -11.93
CA SER A 60 -0.08 0.99 -12.77
C SER A 60 -0.88 -0.09 -12.03
N PHE A 61 -0.45 -0.47 -10.82
CA PHE A 61 -1.09 -1.50 -10.00
C PHE A 61 -2.58 -1.22 -9.70
N VAL A 62 -3.33 -2.30 -9.56
CA VAL A 62 -4.74 -2.34 -9.15
C VAL A 62 -4.89 -3.17 -7.88
N ILE A 63 -5.79 -2.78 -6.99
CA ILE A 63 -5.86 -3.39 -5.65
C ILE A 63 -6.32 -4.84 -5.72
N GLU A 64 -7.21 -5.16 -6.64
CA GLU A 64 -7.80 -6.48 -6.83
C GLU A 64 -6.75 -7.55 -7.14
N ASP A 65 -5.73 -7.21 -7.92
CA ASP A 65 -4.71 -8.15 -8.38
C ASP A 65 -3.37 -8.01 -7.64
N ASP A 66 -3.05 -6.81 -7.16
CA ASP A 66 -1.71 -6.50 -6.64
C ASP A 66 -1.66 -6.30 -5.12
N LEU A 67 -2.77 -6.14 -4.41
CA LEU A 67 -2.77 -6.22 -2.95
C LEU A 67 -2.66 -7.69 -2.53
N VAL A 68 -1.44 -8.18 -2.34
CA VAL A 68 -1.20 -9.63 -2.19
C VAL A 68 -1.34 -10.12 -0.75
N GLU A 69 -1.11 -9.25 0.23
CA GLU A 69 -1.10 -9.62 1.64
C GLU A 69 -1.46 -8.42 2.51
N VAL A 70 -2.21 -8.67 3.58
CA VAL A 70 -2.58 -7.65 4.56
C VAL A 70 -2.38 -8.14 6.00
N ARG A 71 -2.20 -7.18 6.90
CA ARG A 71 -2.25 -7.35 8.36
C ARG A 71 -3.06 -6.21 8.96
N ALA A 72 -3.90 -6.50 9.94
CA ALA A 72 -4.78 -5.50 10.53
C ALA A 72 -4.67 -5.49 12.05
N GLY A 73 -4.79 -4.30 12.64
CA GLY A 73 -4.82 -4.10 14.09
C GLY A 73 -5.92 -3.13 14.48
N SER A 74 -6.79 -3.54 15.39
CA SER A 74 -7.88 -2.70 15.89
C SER A 74 -7.37 -1.69 16.92
N THR A 75 -7.87 -0.47 16.82
CA THR A 75 -7.59 0.64 17.73
C THR A 75 -8.90 1.23 18.24
N SER A 76 -8.83 2.14 19.21
CA SER A 76 -10.02 2.88 19.69
C SER A 76 -10.67 3.78 18.63
N TYR A 77 -9.97 4.11 17.54
CA TYR A 77 -10.41 5.06 16.51
C TYR A 77 -10.53 4.45 15.11
N GLY A 78 -10.53 3.11 15.01
CA GLY A 78 -10.62 2.39 13.76
C GLY A 78 -9.61 1.25 13.65
N THR A 79 -9.38 0.80 12.43
CA THR A 79 -8.46 -0.30 12.13
C THR A 79 -7.27 0.23 11.35
N ILE A 80 -6.06 -0.06 11.82
CA ILE A 80 -4.86 0.14 11.03
C ILE A 80 -4.70 -1.09 10.14
N VAL A 81 -4.57 -0.88 8.83
CA VAL A 81 -4.33 -1.96 7.87
C VAL A 81 -3.00 -1.72 7.18
N PHE A 82 -2.12 -2.71 7.25
CA PHE A 82 -0.90 -2.79 6.47
C PHE A 82 -1.18 -3.65 5.24
N GLY A 83 -0.77 -3.18 4.07
CA GLY A 83 -0.89 -3.88 2.81
C GLY A 83 0.45 -3.99 2.11
N LYS A 84 0.74 -5.18 1.59
CA LYS A 84 1.84 -5.43 0.67
C LYS A 84 1.26 -5.37 -0.74
N ILE A 85 1.64 -4.34 -1.50
CA ILE A 85 1.18 -4.12 -2.86
C ILE A 85 2.32 -4.46 -3.82
N ARG A 86 2.06 -5.35 -4.77
CA ARG A 86 3.00 -5.68 -5.83
C ARG A 86 3.07 -4.53 -6.84
N ILE A 87 4.25 -4.30 -7.40
CA ILE A 87 4.45 -3.36 -8.52
C ILE A 87 4.65 -4.19 -9.79
N PRO A 88 3.65 -4.27 -10.70
CA PRO A 88 3.70 -5.16 -11.87
C PRO A 88 4.92 -4.97 -12.77
N GLY A 89 5.44 -3.74 -12.87
CA GLY A 89 6.62 -3.41 -13.67
C GLY A 89 7.95 -3.91 -13.10
N ILE A 90 7.97 -4.48 -11.89
CA ILE A 90 9.19 -4.96 -11.25
C ILE A 90 9.16 -6.49 -11.16
N LYS A 91 9.91 -7.12 -12.04
CA LYS A 91 10.22 -8.55 -12.02
C LYS A 91 11.62 -8.77 -12.62
N ASP A 92 12.62 -8.68 -11.75
CA ASP A 92 14.04 -8.79 -12.11
C ASP A 92 14.65 -10.08 -11.51
N GLU A 93 15.98 -10.18 -11.49
CA GLU A 93 16.70 -11.34 -10.94
C GLU A 93 16.42 -11.56 -9.45
N GLU A 94 16.00 -10.53 -8.72
CA GLU A 94 15.60 -10.62 -7.30
C GLU A 94 14.10 -10.94 -7.13
N GLY A 95 13.36 -11.14 -8.22
CA GLY A 95 11.94 -11.48 -8.23
C GLY A 95 11.02 -10.24 -8.30
N GLU A 96 9.84 -10.36 -7.71
CA GLU A 96 8.81 -9.31 -7.74
C GLU A 96 9.15 -8.13 -6.81
N GLY A 97 8.76 -6.92 -7.23
CA GLY A 97 8.85 -5.71 -6.39
C GLY A 97 7.58 -5.44 -5.61
N PHE A 98 7.73 -4.95 -4.37
CA PHE A 98 6.59 -4.64 -3.49
C PHE A 98 6.77 -3.29 -2.78
N ILE A 99 5.65 -2.60 -2.55
CA ILE A 99 5.55 -1.46 -1.65
C ILE A 99 4.66 -1.82 -0.46
N HIS A 100 5.09 -1.44 0.75
CA HIS A 100 4.33 -1.67 1.97
C HIS A 100 3.65 -0.38 2.39
N VAL A 101 2.33 -0.42 2.52
CA VAL A 101 1.50 0.74 2.78
C VAL A 101 0.71 0.55 4.06
N ARG A 102 0.69 1.57 4.91
CA ARG A 102 -0.18 1.64 6.08
C ARG A 102 -1.34 2.59 5.81
N ILE A 103 -2.56 2.11 5.97
CA ILE A 103 -3.78 2.93 5.90
C ILE A 103 -4.52 2.89 7.24
N HIS A 104 -5.42 3.85 7.43
CA HIS A 104 -6.34 3.89 8.57
C HIS A 104 -7.77 3.77 8.04
N ASP A 105 -8.48 2.73 8.47
CA ASP A 105 -9.89 2.50 8.18
C ASP A 105 -10.75 2.92 9.38
N PRO A 106 -11.44 4.07 9.33
CA PRO A 106 -12.18 4.63 10.47
C PRO A 106 -13.49 3.86 10.76
N PRO A 107 -13.97 3.87 12.02
CA PRO A 107 -15.23 3.25 12.40
C PRO A 107 -16.41 4.04 11.82
N ASN A 108 -17.53 3.36 11.54
CA ASN A 108 -18.80 3.94 11.08
C ASN A 108 -18.82 4.58 9.68
N LYS A 109 -18.06 4.06 8.71
CA LYS A 109 -18.43 4.32 7.31
C LYS A 109 -19.60 3.42 6.93
N VAL A 110 -20.82 3.95 7.03
CA VAL A 110 -22.02 3.37 6.44
C VAL A 110 -21.95 3.67 4.94
N TRP A 111 -21.77 2.64 4.13
CA TRP A 111 -21.78 2.77 2.68
C TRP A 111 -23.23 2.82 2.22
N LEU A 112 -23.70 4.01 1.88
CA LEU A 112 -24.90 4.13 1.07
C LEU A 112 -24.56 3.50 -0.28
N GLU A 113 -25.16 2.35 -0.57
CA GLU A 113 -25.28 1.84 -1.93
C GLU A 113 -25.91 2.99 -2.77
N LEU A 114 -25.16 3.51 -3.74
CA LEU A 114 -25.67 4.42 -4.76
C LEU A 114 -26.35 3.61 -5.87
#